data_AF-A0A380KD14-F1
#
_entry.id   AF-A0A380KD14-F1
#
_cell.length_a   1.000
_cell.length_b   1.000
_cell.length_c   1.000
_cell.angle_alpha   90.00
_cell.angle_beta   90.00
_cell.angle_gamma   90.00
#
_symmetry.space_group_name_H-M   'P 1'
#
loop_
_entity.id
_entity.type
_entity.pdbx_description
1 polymer ?
#
loop_
_entity_poly.entity_id
_entity_poly.type
_entity_poly.pdbx_seq_one_letter_code
_entity_poly.pdbx_strand_id
1 'polypeptide(L)'
;MTLLAVFDELEQVLRQEDNLASVALDLAQAASMPYYNGLMFRVFDAHVPHAFMSGGRYDHLFERFGAPELTAVGWAIDIAAVYQAIHDQLTFEKGD
;
A
#
# COMPACT_ATOMS: atom_id res chain seq x y z
N MET A 1 15.05 -5.03 -15.76
CA MET A 1 15.34 -4.45 -14.43
C MET A 1 16.35 -5.35 -13.73
N THR A 2 17.47 -4.80 -13.24
CA THR A 2 18.44 -5.56 -12.44
C THR A 2 18.03 -5.53 -10.96
N LEU A 3 18.52 -6.48 -10.16
CA LEU A 3 18.24 -6.50 -8.71
C LEU A 3 18.71 -5.21 -8.02
N LEU A 4 19.85 -4.65 -8.45
CA LEU A 4 20.38 -3.39 -7.92
C LEU A 4 19.46 -2.20 -8.20
N ALA A 5 18.89 -2.11 -9.41
CA ALA A 5 17.97 -1.03 -9.76
C ALA A 5 16.72 -1.01 -8.86
N VAL A 6 16.24 -2.18 -8.41
CA VAL A 6 15.11 -2.26 -7.46
C VAL A 6 15.50 -1.70 -6.09
N PHE A 7 16.70 -1.99 -5.62
CA PHE A 7 17.18 -1.42 -4.36
C PHE A 7 17.39 0.08 -4.45
N ASP A 8 17.88 0.59 -5.58
CA ASP A 8 18.00 2.03 -5.83
C ASP A 8 16.62 2.71 -5.79
N GLU A 9 15.59 2.11 -6.40
CA GLU A 9 14.21 2.60 -6.32
C GLU A 9 13.66 2.61 -4.89
N LEU A 10 13.87 1.52 -4.14
CA LEU A 10 13.46 1.43 -2.74
C LEU A 10 14.16 2.48 -1.88
N GLU A 11 15.47 2.67 -2.05
CA GLU A 11 16.25 3.67 -1.35
C GLU A 11 15.74 5.08 -1.66
N GLN A 12 15.44 5.37 -2.93
CA GLN A 12 14.89 6.65 -3.35
C GLN A 12 13.56 6.95 -2.65
N VAL A 13 12.67 5.97 -2.55
CA VAL A 13 11.38 6.09 -1.87
C VAL A 13 11.58 6.29 -0.36
N LEU A 14 12.40 5.45 0.28
CA LEU A 14 12.65 5.54 1.72
C LEU A 14 13.31 6.87 2.12
N ARG A 15 14.14 7.46 1.25
CA ARG A 15 14.75 8.78 1.49
C ARG A 15 13.75 9.93 1.49
N GLN A 16 12.54 9.76 0.97
CA GLN A 16 11.49 10.79 1.02
C GLN A 16 10.75 10.81 2.37
N GLU A 17 10.91 9.77 3.19
CA GLU A 17 10.20 9.64 4.47
C GLU A 17 11.09 10.08 5.63
N ASP A 18 10.68 11.16 6.30
CA ASP A 18 11.40 11.69 7.47
C ASP A 18 11.30 10.76 8.69
N ASN A 19 10.30 9.88 8.73
CA ASN A 19 10.06 8.96 9.84
C ASN A 19 10.05 7.49 9.38
N LEU A 20 11.25 6.95 9.20
CA LEU A 20 11.43 5.52 8.90
C LEU A 20 11.03 4.60 10.06
N ALA A 21 10.83 5.10 11.29
CA ALA A 21 10.47 4.25 12.43
C ALA A 21 9.07 3.60 12.29
N SER A 22 8.20 4.20 11.46
CA SER A 22 6.89 3.63 11.11
C SER A 22 6.90 2.76 9.84
N VAL A 23 8.06 2.58 9.18
CA VAL A 23 8.18 1.85 7.92
C VAL A 23 9.08 0.63 8.10
N ALA A 24 8.55 -0.55 7.75
CA ALA A 24 9.33 -1.78 7.70
C ALA A 24 9.51 -2.22 6.24
N LEU A 25 10.75 -2.55 5.86
CA LEU A 25 11.05 -3.12 4.55
C LEU A 25 10.89 -4.64 4.59
N ASP A 26 9.87 -5.17 3.92
CA ASP A 26 9.59 -6.60 3.80
C ASP A 26 9.95 -7.11 2.40
N LEU A 27 11.17 -7.66 2.25
CA LEU A 27 11.63 -8.27 1.00
C LEU A 27 10.96 -9.63 0.71
N ALA A 28 10.23 -10.19 1.67
CA ALA A 28 9.47 -11.43 1.51
C ALA A 28 8.01 -11.17 1.06
N GLN A 29 7.61 -9.89 0.91
CA GLN A 29 6.28 -9.54 0.42
C GLN A 29 6.07 -10.04 -1.01
N ALA A 30 5.21 -11.04 -1.15
CA ALA A 30 4.71 -11.48 -2.45
C ALA A 30 3.62 -10.53 -2.96
N ALA A 31 3.57 -10.35 -4.29
CA ALA A 31 2.50 -9.62 -4.94
C ALA A 31 1.15 -10.32 -4.69
N SER A 32 0.16 -9.57 -4.20
CA SER A 32 -1.20 -10.07 -4.01
C SER A 32 -1.92 -10.32 -5.34
N MET A 33 -1.48 -9.66 -6.41
CA MET A 33 -2.04 -9.74 -7.75
C MET A 33 -0.93 -9.78 -8.81
N PRO A 34 -1.09 -10.55 -9.90
CA PRO A 34 -0.05 -10.76 -10.90
C PRO A 34 0.23 -9.52 -11.78
N TYR A 35 -0.54 -8.44 -11.64
CA TYR A 35 -0.35 -7.20 -12.38
C TYR A 35 0.61 -6.20 -11.68
N TYR A 36 1.00 -6.46 -10.43
CA TYR A 36 2.00 -5.63 -9.75
C TYR A 36 3.37 -5.87 -10.35
N ASN A 37 4.10 -4.79 -10.63
CA ASN A 37 5.38 -4.84 -11.32
C ASN A 37 6.42 -3.83 -10.79
N GLY A 38 6.16 -3.21 -9.64
CA GLY A 38 7.09 -2.29 -8.98
C GLY A 38 6.88 -2.28 -7.46
N LEU A 39 7.07 -1.11 -6.83
CA LEU A 39 6.86 -0.91 -5.40
C LEU A 39 5.47 -1.41 -4.96
N MET A 40 5.43 -2.11 -3.83
CA MET A 40 4.20 -2.52 -3.14
C MET A 40 4.31 -2.16 -1.67
N PHE A 41 3.17 -1.90 -1.03
CA PHE A 41 3.12 -1.61 0.39
C PHE A 41 1.83 -2.13 1.02
N ARG A 42 1.90 -2.33 2.34
CA ARG A 42 0.79 -2.73 3.21
C ARG A 42 0.86 -1.92 4.49
N VAL A 43 -0.28 -1.53 5.02
CA VAL A 43 -0.39 -0.80 6.29
C VAL A 43 -1.21 -1.62 7.27
N PHE A 44 -0.70 -1.67 8.50
CA PHE A 44 -1.22 -2.47 9.59
C PHE A 44 -1.50 -1.56 10.79
N ASP A 45 -2.50 -1.92 11.57
CA ASP A 45 -2.81 -1.31 12.85
C ASP A 45 -2.97 -2.41 13.91
N ALA A 46 -2.64 -2.12 15.17
CA ALA A 46 -2.71 -3.11 16.25
C ALA A 46 -4.13 -3.64 16.51
N HIS A 47 -5.16 -2.89 16.14
CA HIS A 47 -6.57 -3.24 16.34
C HIS A 47 -7.16 -4.00 15.13
N VAL A 48 -6.41 -4.16 14.04
CA VAL A 48 -6.87 -4.86 12.82
C VAL A 48 -5.97 -6.07 12.53
N PRO A 49 -6.50 -7.29 12.41
CA PRO A 49 -5.68 -8.51 12.27
C PRO A 49 -5.07 -8.71 10.88
N HIS A 50 -5.25 -7.77 9.96
CA HIS A 50 -4.81 -7.82 8.57
C HIS A 50 -4.40 -6.43 8.07
N ALA A 51 -3.79 -6.36 6.89
CA ALA A 51 -3.48 -5.08 6.26
C ALA A 51 -4.78 -4.39 5.81
N PHE A 52 -5.20 -3.36 6.54
CA PHE A 52 -6.43 -2.61 6.23
C PHE A 52 -6.24 -1.66 5.05
N MET A 53 -5.00 -1.37 4.65
CA MET A 53 -4.68 -0.63 3.44
C MET A 53 -3.52 -1.32 2.71
N SER A 54 -3.62 -1.37 1.39
CA SER A 54 -2.56 -1.90 0.54
C SER A 54 -2.57 -1.24 -0.83
N GLY A 55 -1.43 -1.27 -1.50
CA GLY A 55 -1.28 -0.67 -2.81
C GLY A 55 0.09 -0.94 -3.41
N GLY A 56 0.33 -0.30 -4.54
CA GLY A 56 1.59 -0.40 -5.26
C GLY A 56 1.50 0.06 -6.70
N ARG A 57 2.58 -0.17 -7.44
CA ARG A 57 2.72 0.14 -8.87
C ARG A 57 2.30 -1.05 -9.74
N TYR A 58 1.45 -0.79 -10.73
CA TYR A 58 0.79 -1.79 -11.56
C TYR A 58 0.67 -1.37 -13.03
N ASP A 59 1.79 -0.99 -13.65
CA ASP A 59 1.81 -0.51 -15.05
C ASP A 59 1.25 -1.57 -16.01
N HIS A 60 1.56 -2.85 -15.77
CA HIS A 60 1.11 -3.97 -16.61
C HIS A 60 -0.41 -4.20 -16.60
N LEU A 61 -1.16 -3.57 -15.68
CA LEU A 61 -2.62 -3.65 -15.68
C LEU A 61 -3.20 -3.08 -16.99
N PHE A 62 -2.63 -1.98 -17.46
CA PHE A 62 -3.13 -1.23 -18.61
C PHE A 62 -2.74 -1.82 -19.98
N GLU A 63 -1.74 -2.71 -20.02
CA GLU A 63 -1.40 -3.49 -21.22
C GLU A 63 -2.62 -4.27 -21.73
N ARG A 64 -3.44 -4.81 -20.83
CA ARG A 64 -4.66 -5.56 -21.15
C ARG A 64 -5.76 -4.68 -21.78
N PHE A 65 -5.65 -3.37 -21.61
CA PHE A 65 -6.57 -2.37 -22.15
C PHE A 65 -5.99 -1.62 -23.36
N GLY A 66 -4.85 -2.08 -23.90
CA GLY A 66 -4.22 -1.49 -25.08
C GLY A 66 -3.38 -0.23 -24.80
N ALA A 67 -3.01 0.02 -23.55
CA ALA A 67 -2.20 1.17 -23.14
C ALA A 67 -0.89 0.71 -22.45
N PRO A 68 0.12 0.26 -23.22
CA PRO A 68 1.32 -0.40 -22.69
C PRO A 68 2.35 0.55 -22.06
N GLU A 69 2.27 1.85 -22.30
CA GLU A 69 3.27 2.84 -21.83
C GLU A 69 2.76 3.70 -20.67
N LEU A 70 1.80 3.19 -19.89
CA LEU A 70 1.26 3.92 -18.75
C LEU A 70 1.97 3.55 -17.44
N THR A 71 2.37 4.57 -16.69
CA THR A 71 2.73 4.40 -15.29
C THR A 71 1.47 4.47 -14.44
N ALA A 72 1.28 3.48 -13.57
CA ALA A 72 0.10 3.36 -12.73
C ALA A 72 0.47 3.00 -11.30
N VAL A 73 -0.03 3.79 -10.35
CA VAL A 73 0.10 3.54 -8.92
C VAL A 73 -1.22 3.85 -8.23
N GLY A 74 -1.51 3.11 -7.17
CA GLY A 74 -2.68 3.38 -6.35
C GLY A 74 -2.78 2.42 -5.19
N TRP A 75 -3.85 2.59 -4.43
CA TRP A 75 -4.08 1.90 -3.17
C TRP A 75 -5.58 1.83 -2.89
N ALA A 76 -5.94 0.92 -1.99
CA ALA A 76 -7.29 0.78 -1.48
C ALA A 76 -7.25 0.64 0.03
N ILE A 77 -8.32 1.09 0.69
CA ILE A 77 -8.52 1.03 2.12
C ILE A 77 -9.80 0.25 2.42
N ASP A 78 -9.72 -0.64 3.41
CA ASP A 78 -10.88 -1.30 3.98
C ASP A 78 -11.53 -0.39 5.03
N ILE A 79 -12.59 0.31 4.60
CA ILE A 79 -13.34 1.23 5.46
C ILE A 79 -14.02 0.50 6.63
N ALA A 80 -14.42 -0.77 6.45
CA ALA A 80 -15.03 -1.53 7.53
C ALA A 80 -14.00 -1.84 8.62
N ALA A 81 -12.77 -2.21 8.24
CA ALA A 81 -11.67 -2.41 9.17
C ALA A 81 -11.29 -1.13 9.90
N VAL A 82 -11.23 0.01 9.19
CA VAL A 82 -10.98 1.33 9.82
C VAL A 82 -12.08 1.66 10.82
N TYR A 83 -13.34 1.49 10.43
CA TYR A 83 -14.47 1.74 11.32
C TYR A 83 -14.40 0.87 12.56
N GLN A 84 -14.13 -0.44 12.42
CA GLN A 84 -13.96 -1.35 13.56
C GLN A 84 -12.83 -0.91 14.49
N ALA A 85 -11.70 -0.46 13.94
CA ALA A 85 -10.54 -0.04 14.73
C ALA A 85 -10.84 1.20 15.60
N ILE A 86 -11.69 2.11 15.12
CA ILE A 86 -12.01 3.35 15.82
C ILE A 86 -13.37 3.34 16.52
N HIS A 87 -14.18 2.30 16.32
CA HIS A 87 -15.60 2.27 16.72
C HIS A 87 -15.80 2.65 18.19
N ASP A 88 -15.04 2.04 19.09
CA ASP A 88 -15.15 2.24 20.54
C ASP A 88 -14.67 3.62 21.00
N GLN A 89 -13.99 4.37 20.14
CA GLN A 89 -13.49 5.72 20.39
C GLN A 89 -14.45 6.81 19.87
N LEU A 90 -15.47 6.43 19.08
CA LEU A 90 -16.44 7.36 18.51
C LEU A 90 -17.58 7.63 19.52
N THR A 91 -17.70 8.88 19.95
CA THR A 91 -18.90 9.36 20.64
C THR A 91 -19.90 9.91 19.63
N PHE A 92 -21.06 9.27 19.52
CA PHE A 92 -22.16 9.80 18.72
C PHE A 92 -23.02 10.72 19.60
N GLU A 93 -23.08 12.01 19.26
CA GLU A 93 -24.08 12.90 19.85
C GLU A 93 -25.47 12.46 19.34
N LYS A 94 -26.40 12.26 20.29
CA LYS A 94 -27.79 11.98 19.95
C LYS A 94 -28.38 13.26 19.37
N GLY A 95 -28.76 13.24 18.09
CA GLY A 95 -29.55 14.33 17.52
C GLY A 95 -30.91 14.43 18.21
N ASP A 96 -31.29 15.66 18.58
CA ASP A 96 -32.60 16.01 19.16
C ASP A 96 -33.78 15.64 18.25
#